data_AF-A0A7S2F329-F1
#
_entry.id   AF-A0A7S2F329-F1
#
_cell.length_a   1.000
_cell.length_b   1.000
_cell.length_c   1.000
_cell.angle_alpha   90.00
_cell.angle_beta   90.00
_cell.angle_gamma   90.00
#
_symmetry.space_group_name_H-M   'P 1'
#
loop_
_entity.id
_entity.type
_entity.pdbx_description
1 polymer ?
#
loop_
_entity_poly.entity_id
_entity_poly.type
_entity_poly.pdbx_seq_one_letter_code
_entity_poly.pdbx_strand_id
1 'polypeptide(L)'
;MLRAIIKRRSTLGLPTSTVVILTVLVPLTALKAILHLKTYFGRILRKFISIVDAVVPTRQEVSRALLEPIPLNQVEEYIQEKELVVEGAERKIHWNDHTRKEKTSICVVFLHGWSACAQEGRPVVGRIANHLNANLFCARLPGHGRQRKVQPGWSDNAISRGPPCGEALLNEAKPIELFQSAVESLRVGLTLGDKIL
;
A
#
# COMPACT_ATOMS: atom_id res chain seq x y z
N MET A 1 -12.23 50.04 -21.82
CA MET A 1 -13.14 48.88 -21.97
C MET A 1 -14.60 49.30 -22.22
N LEU A 2 -15.18 50.19 -21.39
CA LEU A 2 -16.56 50.70 -21.56
C LEU A 2 -16.86 51.31 -22.94
N ARG A 3 -15.94 52.10 -23.51
CA ARG A 3 -16.11 52.74 -24.84
C ARG A 3 -16.17 51.75 -26.01
N ALA A 4 -15.50 50.60 -25.90
CA ALA A 4 -15.54 49.56 -26.94
C ALA A 4 -16.88 48.78 -26.93
N ILE A 5 -17.46 48.60 -25.74
CA ILE A 5 -18.78 47.99 -25.55
C ILE A 5 -19.89 48.86 -26.14
N ILE A 6 -19.75 50.19 -26.02
CA ILE A 6 -20.72 51.15 -26.59
C ILE A 6 -20.66 51.19 -28.13
N LYS A 7 -19.48 51.06 -28.76
CA LYS A 7 -19.39 51.08 -30.24
C LYS A 7 -20.03 49.86 -30.90
N ARG A 8 -19.97 48.69 -30.23
CA ARG A 8 -20.62 47.43 -30.64
C ARG A 8 -22.15 47.43 -30.45
N ARG A 9 -22.71 48.46 -29.77
CA ARG A 9 -24.15 48.66 -29.51
C ARG A 9 -24.94 48.92 -30.79
N SER A 10 -24.32 49.55 -31.79
CA SER A 10 -24.99 49.97 -33.04
C SER A 10 -25.27 48.84 -34.02
N THR A 11 -24.57 47.71 -33.91
CA THR A 11 -24.62 46.63 -34.91
C THR A 11 -25.62 45.51 -34.61
N LEU A 12 -26.22 45.48 -33.41
CA LEU A 12 -27.07 44.36 -32.94
C LEU A 12 -28.51 44.76 -32.57
N GLY A 13 -28.86 46.05 -32.52
CA GLY A 13 -30.25 46.51 -32.31
C GLY A 13 -30.89 46.19 -30.95
N LEU A 14 -30.13 45.67 -29.98
CA LEU A 14 -30.68 45.22 -28.69
C LEU A 14 -30.89 46.37 -27.69
N PRO A 15 -31.96 46.33 -26.87
CA PRO A 15 -32.18 47.32 -25.83
C PRO A 15 -31.09 47.26 -24.75
N THR A 16 -30.82 48.42 -24.13
CA THR A 16 -29.71 48.60 -23.16
C THR A 16 -29.79 47.64 -21.98
N SER A 17 -31.00 47.31 -21.53
CA SER A 17 -31.26 46.31 -20.49
C SER A 17 -30.75 44.92 -20.88
N THR A 18 -30.94 44.51 -22.14
CA THR A 18 -30.48 43.22 -22.66
C THR A 18 -28.95 43.13 -22.71
N VAL A 19 -28.27 44.21 -23.07
CA VAL A 19 -26.80 44.25 -23.09
C VAL A 19 -26.20 44.13 -21.67
N VAL A 20 -26.81 44.77 -20.68
CA VAL A 20 -26.40 44.66 -19.26
C VAL A 20 -26.62 43.24 -18.73
N ILE A 21 -27.76 42.61 -19.06
CA ILE A 21 -28.04 41.21 -18.69
C ILE A 21 -26.98 40.27 -19.28
N LEU A 22 -26.65 40.40 -20.56
CA LEU A 22 -25.68 39.54 -21.24
C LEU A 22 -24.23 39.74 -20.76
N THR A 23 -23.84 40.98 -20.45
CA THR A 23 -22.45 41.31 -20.09
C THR A 23 -22.12 41.17 -18.61
N VAL A 24 -23.12 41.21 -17.72
CA VAL A 24 -22.91 41.17 -16.27
C VAL A 24 -23.64 40.00 -15.62
N LEU A 25 -24.93 39.82 -15.90
CA LEU A 25 -25.74 38.79 -15.24
C LEU A 25 -25.35 37.38 -15.69
N VAL A 26 -25.16 37.17 -17.00
CA VAL A 26 -24.74 35.86 -17.53
C VAL A 26 -23.39 35.40 -16.97
N PRO A 27 -22.31 36.21 -16.95
CA PRO A 27 -21.06 35.83 -16.30
C PRO A 27 -21.19 35.57 -14.80
N LEU A 28 -22.01 36.34 -14.07
CA LEU A 28 -22.25 36.12 -12.64
C LEU A 28 -22.95 34.79 -12.38
N THR A 29 -23.95 34.44 -13.19
CA THR A 29 -24.63 33.12 -13.09
C THR A 29 -23.69 31.97 -13.43
N ALA A 30 -22.84 32.12 -14.46
CA ALA A 30 -21.83 31.12 -14.82
C ALA A 30 -20.78 30.96 -13.70
N LEU A 31 -20.30 32.06 -13.11
CA LEU A 31 -19.36 32.02 -11.99
C LEU A 31 -19.98 31.32 -10.77
N LYS A 32 -21.24 31.64 -10.44
CA LYS A 32 -21.97 30.98 -9.37
C LYS A 32 -22.13 29.48 -9.63
N ALA A 33 -22.45 29.08 -10.87
CA ALA A 33 -22.51 27.68 -11.27
C ALA A 33 -21.17 26.96 -11.12
N ILE A 34 -20.06 27.58 -11.54
CA ILE A 34 -18.70 27.04 -11.38
C ILE A 34 -18.34 26.86 -9.91
N LEU A 35 -18.68 27.84 -9.05
CA LEU A 35 -18.43 27.74 -7.61
C LEU A 35 -19.28 26.62 -6.96
N HIS A 36 -20.54 26.48 -7.34
CA HIS A 36 -21.39 25.36 -6.88
C HIS A 36 -20.86 24.01 -7.38
N LEU A 37 -20.39 23.94 -8.61
CA LEU A 37 -19.80 22.72 -9.18
C LEU A 37 -18.52 22.34 -8.43
N LYS A 38 -17.64 23.31 -8.16
CA LYS A 38 -16.41 23.10 -7.36
C LYS A 38 -16.73 22.60 -5.95
N THR A 39 -17.74 23.17 -5.29
CA THR A 39 -18.13 22.74 -3.95
C THR A 39 -18.79 21.36 -3.95
N TYR A 40 -19.58 21.04 -4.97
CA TYR A 40 -20.19 19.73 -5.16
C TYR A 40 -19.15 18.64 -5.42
N PHE A 41 -18.25 18.84 -6.38
CA PHE A 41 -17.13 17.90 -6.63
C PHE A 41 -16.22 17.77 -5.42
N GLY A 42 -15.93 18.87 -4.71
CA GLY A 42 -15.18 18.83 -3.46
C GLY A 42 -15.86 17.99 -2.38
N ARG A 43 -17.21 17.99 -2.31
CA ARG A 43 -17.96 17.13 -1.38
C ARG A 43 -17.90 15.66 -1.77
N ILE A 44 -18.05 15.34 -3.06
CA ILE A 44 -17.93 13.96 -3.56
C ILE A 44 -16.52 13.44 -3.32
N LEU A 45 -15.49 14.22 -3.66
CA LEU A 45 -14.10 13.84 -3.49
C LEU A 45 -13.78 13.61 -2.00
N ARG A 46 -14.21 14.49 -1.09
CA ARG A 46 -14.05 14.28 0.35
C ARG A 46 -14.76 13.02 0.84
N LYS A 47 -15.96 12.73 0.33
CA LYS A 47 -16.70 11.51 0.68
C LYS A 47 -15.98 10.26 0.18
N PHE A 48 -15.47 10.30 -1.05
CA PHE A 48 -14.66 9.21 -1.61
C PHE A 48 -13.37 9.00 -0.81
N ILE A 49 -12.62 10.08 -0.54
CA ILE A 49 -11.43 10.03 0.32
C ILE A 49 -11.79 9.47 1.70
N SER A 50 -12.90 9.89 2.32
CA SER A 50 -13.29 9.34 3.63
C SER A 50 -13.63 7.85 3.62
N ILE A 51 -14.10 7.31 2.48
CA ILE A 51 -14.35 5.88 2.32
C ILE A 51 -13.02 5.13 2.19
N VAL A 52 -12.07 5.68 1.42
CA VAL A 52 -10.72 5.11 1.28
C VAL A 52 -9.94 5.21 2.59
N ASP A 53 -9.99 6.36 3.26
CA ASP A 53 -9.37 6.60 4.57
C ASP A 53 -9.99 5.72 5.66
N ALA A 54 -11.27 5.36 5.59
CA ALA A 54 -11.87 4.41 6.53
C ALA A 54 -11.32 2.99 6.39
N VAL A 55 -10.72 2.67 5.24
CA VAL A 55 -10.10 1.36 4.97
C VAL A 55 -8.61 1.39 5.35
N VAL A 56 -7.96 2.56 5.30
CA VAL A 56 -6.55 2.72 5.69
C VAL A 56 -6.47 3.01 7.19
N PRO A 57 -5.82 2.17 8.00
CA PRO A 57 -5.70 2.43 9.43
C PRO A 57 -5.00 3.77 9.68
N THR A 58 -5.48 4.48 10.69
CA THR A 58 -4.93 5.77 11.10
C THR A 58 -3.48 5.63 11.55
N ARG A 59 -2.74 6.75 11.48
CA ARG A 59 -1.36 6.79 11.99
C ARG A 59 -1.28 6.33 13.45
N GLN A 60 -2.24 6.70 14.29
CA GLN A 60 -2.27 6.26 15.69
C GLN A 60 -2.45 4.75 15.81
N GLU A 61 -3.29 4.13 15.00
CA GLU A 61 -3.49 2.67 15.00
C GLU A 61 -2.24 1.93 14.56
N VAL A 62 -1.58 2.39 13.49
CA VAL A 62 -0.29 1.83 13.05
C VAL A 62 0.77 2.00 14.14
N SER A 63 0.89 3.19 14.73
CA SER A 63 1.84 3.42 15.83
C SER A 63 1.55 2.54 17.03
N ARG A 64 0.28 2.35 17.40
CA ARG A 64 -0.09 1.44 18.49
C ARG A 64 0.28 -0.01 18.17
N ALA A 65 -0.03 -0.49 16.97
CA ALA A 65 0.30 -1.84 16.55
C ALA A 65 1.81 -2.11 16.60
N LEU A 66 2.63 -1.11 16.23
CA LEU A 66 4.09 -1.19 16.32
C LEU A 66 4.63 -1.15 17.76
N LEU A 67 3.85 -0.63 18.72
CA LEU A 67 4.22 -0.57 20.13
C LEU A 67 3.89 -1.86 20.89
N GLU A 68 3.17 -2.81 20.29
CA GLU A 68 2.91 -4.12 20.88
C GLU A 68 4.12 -5.05 20.62
N PRO A 69 4.95 -5.35 21.62
CA PRO A 69 6.16 -6.13 21.38
C PRO A 69 5.85 -7.60 21.18
N ILE A 70 6.41 -8.19 20.12
CA ILE A 70 6.54 -9.66 20.03
C ILE A 70 7.78 -10.03 20.86
N PRO A 71 7.67 -10.89 21.88
CA PRO A 71 8.82 -11.35 22.64
C PRO A 71 9.86 -12.03 21.72
N LEU A 72 11.15 -11.72 21.91
CA LEU A 72 12.22 -12.23 21.05
C LEU A 72 12.25 -13.76 21.02
N ASN A 73 11.98 -14.42 22.14
CA ASN A 73 11.92 -15.87 22.26
C ASN A 73 10.70 -16.51 21.55
N GLN A 74 9.71 -15.72 21.14
CA GLN A 74 8.50 -16.18 20.43
C GLN A 74 8.49 -15.77 18.96
N VAL A 75 9.43 -14.93 18.52
CA VAL A 75 9.39 -14.34 17.17
C VAL A 75 9.48 -15.40 16.07
N GLU A 76 10.28 -16.45 16.25
CA GLU A 76 10.43 -17.52 15.25
C GLU A 76 9.15 -18.35 15.12
N GLU A 77 8.43 -18.60 16.21
CA GLU A 77 7.12 -19.26 16.20
C GLU A 77 6.06 -18.37 15.54
N TYR A 78 6.05 -17.08 15.87
CA TYR A 78 5.10 -16.10 15.34
C TYR A 78 5.15 -15.98 13.81
N ILE A 79 6.34 -16.11 13.21
CA ILE A 79 6.50 -15.98 11.75
C ILE A 79 6.29 -17.28 10.98
N GLN A 80 5.99 -18.40 11.65
CA GLN A 80 5.79 -19.67 10.96
C GLN A 80 4.62 -19.60 9.98
N GLU A 81 4.81 -20.20 8.82
CA GLU A 81 3.77 -20.28 7.80
C GLU A 81 2.75 -21.34 8.18
N LYS A 82 1.48 -20.95 8.16
CA LYS A 82 0.37 -21.86 8.46
C LYS A 82 -0.02 -22.68 7.24
N GLU A 83 0.42 -22.26 6.06
CA GLU A 83 0.03 -22.84 4.81
C GLU A 83 1.22 -23.19 3.92
N LEU A 84 0.96 -24.02 2.90
CA LEU A 84 1.98 -24.45 1.95
C LEU A 84 2.49 -23.28 1.11
N VAL A 85 3.81 -23.10 1.17
CA VAL A 85 4.57 -22.10 0.45
C VAL A 85 5.68 -22.77 -0.35
N VAL A 86 6.06 -22.14 -1.46
CA VAL A 86 7.22 -22.53 -2.25
C VAL A 86 8.47 -22.40 -1.39
N GLU A 87 9.35 -23.40 -1.45
CA GLU A 87 10.59 -23.41 -0.68
C GLU A 87 11.44 -22.16 -0.94
N GLY A 88 11.87 -21.51 0.15
CA GLY A 88 12.66 -20.30 0.14
C GLY A 88 11.85 -19.00 0.06
N ALA A 89 10.53 -19.09 -0.15
CA ALA A 89 9.62 -17.95 -0.21
C ALA A 89 8.94 -17.64 1.14
N GLU A 90 9.14 -18.49 2.15
CA GLU A 90 8.61 -18.31 3.51
C GLU A 90 9.12 -17.02 4.18
N ARG A 91 8.35 -16.50 5.13
CA ARG A 91 8.88 -15.54 6.11
C ARG A 91 10.10 -16.15 6.81
N LYS A 92 11.19 -15.40 6.87
CA LYS A 92 12.46 -15.92 7.40
C LYS A 92 13.28 -14.87 8.12
N ILE A 93 13.83 -15.27 9.26
CA ILE A 93 14.83 -14.49 9.99
C ILE A 93 16.22 -15.02 9.64
N HIS A 94 17.09 -14.10 9.26
CA HIS A 94 18.51 -14.32 9.13
C HIS A 94 19.20 -13.56 10.26
N TRP A 95 19.61 -14.30 11.28
CA TRP A 95 20.34 -13.75 12.42
C TRP A 95 21.75 -13.34 12.00
N ASN A 96 22.21 -12.19 12.49
CA ASN A 96 23.58 -11.71 12.26
C ASN A 96 24.61 -12.64 12.92
N ASP A 97 24.31 -13.12 14.13
CA ASP A 97 25.07 -14.16 14.82
C ASP A 97 24.20 -15.43 14.93
N HIS A 98 24.58 -16.49 14.21
CA HIS A 98 23.82 -17.75 14.21
C HIS A 98 23.90 -18.50 15.55
N THR A 99 24.92 -18.20 16.37
CA THR A 99 25.10 -18.85 17.68
C THR A 99 24.35 -18.12 18.79
N ARG A 100 24.19 -16.81 18.65
CA ARG A 100 23.48 -15.94 19.60
C ARG A 100 22.38 -15.18 18.86
N LYS A 101 21.16 -15.72 18.93
CA LYS A 101 19.93 -15.14 18.37
C LYS A 101 19.49 -13.92 19.19
N GLU A 102 20.28 -12.87 19.13
CA GLU A 102 20.10 -11.63 19.91
C GLU A 102 19.64 -10.48 19.02
N LYS A 103 19.00 -9.51 19.66
CA LYS A 103 18.57 -8.26 19.03
C LYS A 103 19.80 -7.43 18.61
N THR A 104 19.78 -6.87 17.41
CA THR A 104 20.86 -6.01 16.87
C THR A 104 20.51 -4.52 16.95
N SER A 105 21.47 -3.62 16.69
CA SER A 105 21.20 -2.18 16.67
C SER A 105 20.25 -1.77 15.54
N ILE A 106 20.31 -2.48 14.40
CA ILE A 106 19.44 -2.31 13.24
C ILE A 106 18.94 -3.69 12.82
N CYS A 107 17.68 -3.78 12.39
CA CYS A 107 17.16 -4.90 11.62
C CYS A 107 16.76 -4.42 10.23
N VAL A 108 17.17 -5.15 9.20
CA VAL A 108 16.72 -4.91 7.82
C VAL A 108 15.41 -5.67 7.60
N VAL A 109 14.35 -4.99 7.19
CA VAL A 109 13.07 -5.63 6.84
C VAL A 109 12.90 -5.60 5.33
N PHE A 110 12.98 -6.76 4.68
CA PHE A 110 12.77 -6.86 3.25
C PHE A 110 11.32 -7.18 2.90
N LEU A 111 10.65 -6.21 2.29
CA LEU A 111 9.34 -6.36 1.66
C LEU A 111 9.53 -6.48 0.14
N HIS A 112 9.07 -7.59 -0.44
CA HIS A 112 9.14 -7.80 -1.88
C HIS A 112 7.98 -7.11 -2.63
N GLY A 113 8.12 -6.96 -3.95
CA GLY A 113 7.08 -6.38 -4.82
C GLY A 113 5.97 -7.37 -5.22
N TRP A 114 5.10 -6.93 -6.14
CA TRP A 114 3.97 -7.73 -6.64
C TRP A 114 4.43 -8.98 -7.38
N SER A 115 3.81 -10.12 -7.07
CA SER A 115 4.13 -11.44 -7.65
C SER A 115 5.55 -11.97 -7.34
N ALA A 116 6.35 -11.23 -6.58
CA ALA A 116 7.71 -11.61 -6.17
C ALA A 116 7.72 -12.34 -4.82
N CYS A 117 8.92 -12.74 -4.38
CA CYS A 117 9.18 -13.34 -3.08
C CYS A 117 10.60 -13.01 -2.60
N ALA A 118 10.98 -13.46 -1.40
CA ALA A 118 12.28 -13.17 -0.80
C ALA A 118 13.49 -13.53 -1.69
N GLN A 119 13.35 -14.55 -2.54
CA GLN A 119 14.39 -14.98 -3.47
C GLN A 119 14.84 -13.88 -4.44
N GLU A 120 13.93 -13.01 -4.88
CA GLU A 120 14.23 -11.93 -5.84
C GLU A 120 15.20 -10.88 -5.28
N GLY A 121 15.23 -10.72 -3.94
CA GLY A 121 16.17 -9.83 -3.27
C GLY A 121 17.57 -10.43 -3.07
N ARG A 122 17.77 -11.73 -3.37
CA ARG A 122 19.04 -12.42 -3.10
C ARG A 122 20.02 -12.19 -4.25
N PRO A 123 21.33 -12.03 -3.97
CA PRO A 123 21.96 -11.96 -2.64
C PRO A 123 22.00 -10.53 -2.05
N VAL A 124 21.47 -9.52 -2.75
CA VAL A 124 21.65 -8.09 -2.43
C VAL A 124 21.19 -7.75 -1.01
N VAL A 125 19.99 -8.17 -0.63
CA VAL A 125 19.41 -7.87 0.69
C VAL A 125 20.26 -8.46 1.82
N GLY A 126 20.75 -9.70 1.64
CA GLY A 126 21.65 -10.32 2.61
C GLY A 126 22.99 -9.59 2.74
N ARG A 127 23.53 -9.07 1.62
CA ARG A 127 24.76 -8.26 1.66
C ARG A 127 24.58 -6.94 2.39
N ILE A 128 23.41 -6.30 2.25
CA ILE A 128 23.08 -5.07 3.00
C ILE A 128 23.05 -5.36 4.49
N ALA A 129 22.33 -6.41 4.91
CA ALA A 129 22.25 -6.78 6.33
C ALA A 129 23.62 -7.10 6.93
N ASN A 130 24.43 -7.90 6.22
CA ASN A 130 25.78 -8.25 6.65
C ASN A 130 26.68 -7.03 6.78
N HIS A 131 26.64 -6.10 5.80
CA HIS A 131 27.44 -4.88 5.85
C HIS A 131 27.08 -3.99 7.05
N LEU A 132 25.83 -4.05 7.50
CA LEU A 132 25.32 -3.29 8.65
C LEU A 132 25.44 -4.03 9.98
N ASN A 133 25.95 -5.27 10.00
CA ASN A 133 25.93 -6.17 11.16
C ASN A 133 24.51 -6.30 11.75
N ALA A 134 23.52 -6.41 10.88
CA ALA A 134 22.11 -6.35 11.21
C ALA A 134 21.45 -7.73 11.07
N ASN A 135 20.49 -8.02 11.94
CA ASN A 135 19.50 -9.06 11.67
C ASN A 135 18.71 -8.68 10.40
N LEU A 136 18.26 -9.70 9.66
CA LEU A 136 17.43 -9.52 8.48
C LEU A 136 16.14 -10.31 8.63
N PHE A 137 15.02 -9.65 8.43
CA PHE A 137 13.72 -10.28 8.26
C PHE A 137 13.28 -10.19 6.80
N CYS A 138 13.19 -11.35 6.14
CA CYS A 138 12.57 -11.48 4.83
C CYS A 138 11.08 -11.76 5.04
N ALA A 139 10.22 -10.77 4.75
CA ALA A 139 8.79 -10.93 4.87
C ALA A 139 8.20 -11.68 3.66
N ARG A 140 6.99 -12.22 3.82
CA ARG A 140 6.15 -12.75 2.74
C ARG A 140 4.78 -12.08 2.83
N LEU A 141 4.38 -11.40 1.76
CA LEU A 141 3.07 -10.79 1.69
C LEU A 141 1.97 -11.84 1.40
N PRO A 142 0.72 -11.64 1.86
CA PRO A 142 -0.40 -12.54 1.59
C PRO A 142 -0.52 -12.92 0.10
N GLY A 143 -0.85 -14.17 -0.18
CA GLY A 143 -0.95 -14.72 -1.53
C GLY A 143 0.36 -14.94 -2.29
N HIS A 144 1.47 -14.32 -1.87
CA HIS A 144 2.77 -14.47 -2.53
C HIS A 144 3.49 -15.74 -2.07
N GLY A 145 4.28 -16.33 -2.97
CA GLY A 145 5.06 -17.54 -2.68
C GLY A 145 4.19 -18.77 -2.37
N ARG A 146 2.89 -18.74 -2.65
CA ARG A 146 1.96 -19.85 -2.37
C ARG A 146 2.23 -21.03 -3.29
N GLN A 147 2.32 -22.23 -2.72
CA GLN A 147 2.38 -23.44 -3.52
C GLN A 147 0.98 -23.79 -4.06
N ARG A 148 0.92 -24.38 -5.24
CA ARG A 148 -0.35 -24.89 -5.78
C ARG A 148 -0.89 -26.00 -4.85
N LYS A 149 -2.16 -25.85 -4.41
CA LYS A 149 -2.88 -26.94 -3.74
C LYS A 149 -3.27 -27.98 -4.77
N VAL A 150 -2.96 -29.25 -4.52
CA VAL A 150 -3.40 -30.36 -5.37
C VAL A 150 -4.92 -30.47 -5.23
N GLN A 151 -5.64 -30.39 -6.35
CA GLN A 151 -7.10 -30.54 -6.34
C GLN A 151 -7.47 -32.01 -6.09
N PRO A 152 -8.57 -32.30 -5.38
CA PRO A 152 -9.06 -33.66 -5.20
C PRO A 152 -9.26 -34.36 -6.56
N GLY A 153 -8.64 -35.54 -6.75
CA GLY A 153 -8.72 -36.32 -7.99
C GLY A 153 -7.58 -36.09 -8.99
N TRP A 154 -6.65 -35.18 -8.71
CA TRP A 154 -5.38 -35.04 -9.45
C TRP A 154 -4.26 -35.83 -8.75
N SER A 155 -3.36 -36.45 -9.50
CA SER A 155 -2.25 -37.23 -8.92
C SER A 155 -1.30 -36.31 -8.14
N ASP A 156 -0.87 -36.73 -6.95
CA ASP A 156 0.12 -36.00 -6.14
C ASP A 156 1.55 -36.29 -6.62
N ASN A 157 1.86 -35.87 -7.85
CA ASN A 157 3.20 -35.90 -8.44
C ASN A 157 3.83 -34.49 -8.42
N ALA A 158 5.15 -34.40 -8.53
CA ALA A 158 5.91 -33.15 -8.36
C ALA A 158 5.45 -31.98 -9.27
N ILE A 159 4.78 -32.28 -10.38
CA ILE A 159 4.19 -31.30 -11.31
C ILE A 159 2.92 -30.66 -10.71
N SER A 160 2.15 -31.38 -9.89
CA SER A 160 0.94 -30.92 -9.20
C SER A 160 1.21 -29.95 -8.06
N ARG A 161 2.44 -30.01 -7.51
CA ARG A 161 3.00 -29.07 -6.55
C ARG A 161 3.68 -27.85 -7.20
N GLY A 162 3.32 -27.61 -8.46
CA GLY A 162 3.97 -26.72 -9.42
C GLY A 162 4.05 -25.23 -9.07
N PRO A 163 4.34 -24.36 -10.05
CA PRO A 163 4.75 -22.97 -9.87
C PRO A 163 3.76 -22.15 -9.03
N PRO A 164 4.20 -20.98 -8.49
CA PRO A 164 3.43 -20.18 -7.55
C PRO A 164 1.97 -19.99 -7.97
N CYS A 165 1.07 -20.17 -7.01
CA CYS A 165 -0.37 -20.13 -7.25
C CYS A 165 -0.85 -18.69 -7.48
N GLY A 166 -0.95 -18.29 -8.74
CA GLY A 166 -1.47 -16.96 -9.12
C GLY A 166 -2.90 -16.71 -8.62
N GLU A 167 -3.71 -17.76 -8.48
CA GLU A 167 -5.06 -17.65 -7.90
C GLU A 167 -5.01 -17.25 -6.42
N ALA A 168 -4.08 -17.82 -5.64
CA ALA A 168 -3.89 -17.45 -4.25
C ALA A 168 -3.37 -16.00 -4.13
N LEU A 169 -2.48 -15.57 -5.03
CA LEU A 169 -2.06 -14.18 -5.13
C LEU A 169 -3.26 -13.26 -5.30
N LEU A 170 -4.12 -13.51 -6.29
CA LEU A 170 -5.29 -12.66 -6.57
C LEU A 170 -6.33 -12.67 -5.44
N ASN A 171 -6.51 -13.79 -4.76
CA ASN A 171 -7.53 -13.93 -3.71
C ASN A 171 -7.09 -13.36 -2.35
N GLU A 172 -5.80 -13.45 -2.03
CA GLU A 172 -5.27 -13.10 -0.71
C GLU A 172 -4.56 -11.74 -0.68
N ALA A 173 -3.97 -11.29 -1.79
CA ALA A 173 -3.24 -10.02 -1.87
C ALA A 173 -4.19 -8.80 -1.99
N LYS A 174 -5.16 -8.70 -1.07
CA LYS A 174 -6.06 -7.56 -0.97
C LYS A 174 -5.30 -6.35 -0.40
N PRO A 175 -5.60 -5.11 -0.82
CA PRO A 175 -4.86 -3.93 -0.38
C PRO A 175 -4.71 -3.81 1.14
N ILE A 176 -5.79 -4.07 1.90
CA ILE A 176 -5.76 -3.99 3.36
C ILE A 176 -4.90 -5.08 4.01
N GLU A 177 -4.96 -6.31 3.50
CA GLU A 177 -4.19 -7.45 3.99
C GLU A 177 -2.69 -7.26 3.72
N LEU A 178 -2.34 -6.73 2.54
CA LEU A 178 -0.97 -6.36 2.19
C LEU A 178 -0.43 -5.28 3.12
N PHE A 179 -1.24 -4.26 3.40
CA PHE A 179 -0.86 -3.20 4.32
C PHE A 179 -0.66 -3.72 5.75
N GLN A 180 -1.60 -4.51 6.27
CA GLN A 180 -1.51 -5.10 7.61
C GLN A 180 -0.27 -6.00 7.73
N SER A 181 -0.02 -6.85 6.74
CA SER A 181 1.18 -7.70 6.71
C SER A 181 2.48 -6.89 6.66
N ALA A 182 2.51 -5.75 5.97
CA ALA A 182 3.66 -4.85 5.98
C ALA A 182 3.88 -4.25 7.39
N VAL A 183 2.82 -3.82 8.07
CA VAL A 183 2.91 -3.32 9.47
C VAL A 183 3.38 -4.43 10.42
N GLU A 184 2.87 -5.65 10.29
CA GLU A 184 3.34 -6.79 11.08
C GLU A 184 4.83 -7.09 10.82
N SER A 185 5.28 -6.96 9.57
CA SER A 185 6.68 -7.15 9.22
C SER A 185 7.60 -6.12 9.88
N LEU A 186 7.14 -4.88 9.98
CA LEU A 186 7.83 -3.85 10.76
C LEU A 186 7.83 -4.20 12.26
N ARG A 187 6.73 -4.71 12.81
CA ARG A 187 6.69 -5.15 14.21
C ARG A 187 7.71 -6.25 14.51
N VAL A 188 7.84 -7.23 13.63
CA VAL A 188 8.90 -8.25 13.69
C VAL A 188 10.29 -7.60 13.60
N GLY A 189 10.48 -6.63 12.70
CA GLY A 189 11.70 -5.84 12.60
C GLY A 189 12.10 -5.17 13.92
N LEU A 190 11.15 -4.56 14.64
CA LEU A 190 11.39 -3.88 15.92
C LEU A 190 11.74 -4.86 17.06
N THR A 191 11.25 -6.11 16.97
CA THR A 191 11.68 -7.18 17.87
C THR A 191 13.13 -7.58 17.62
N LEU A 192 13.55 -7.60 16.35
CA LEU A 192 14.87 -8.07 15.92
C LEU A 192 15.96 -7.00 15.94
N GLY A 193 15.59 -5.71 15.95
CA GLY A 193 16.54 -4.60 15.99
C GLY A 193 16.00 -3.34 16.66
N ASP A 194 16.88 -2.51 17.20
CA ASP A 194 16.47 -1.26 17.88
C ASP A 194 15.92 -0.23 16.91
N LYS A 195 16.36 -0.31 15.64
CA LYS A 195 15.83 0.46 14.51
C LYS A 195 15.57 -0.47 13.34
N ILE A 196 14.69 -0.04 12.45
CA ILE A 196 14.42 -0.73 11.19
C ILE A 196 15.02 0.05 10.04
N LEU A 197 15.62 -0.68 9.10
CA LEU A 197 15.92 -0.22 7.75
C LEU A 197 14.95 -0.86 6.75
#